data_AF-A0A1E1GK31-F1
#
_entry.id   AF-A0A1E1GK31-F1
#
_cell.length_a   1.000
_cell.length_b   1.000
_cell.length_c   1.000
_cell.angle_alpha   90.00
_cell.angle_beta   90.00
_cell.angle_gamma   90.00
#
_symmetry.space_group_name_H-M   'P 1'
#
loop_
_entity.id
_entity.type
_entity.pdbx_description
1 polymer ?
#
loop_
_entity_poly.entity_id
_entity_poly.type
_entity_poly.pdbx_seq_one_letter_code
_entity_poly.pdbx_strand_id
1 'polypeptide(L)'
;QVALTGLDLRSDEPKFGVTTVIGQFEHVHGLYWSHVYSAGSSALLAVQHKKHISIWQITRVQEQNRLLVSQTCEASEPFPLLPQGCVWHPTKDVLAILTKRDASILYAVRADNCRVKVDIKGSGLIHGTCWTKDGSRLVIAIGSALHSYIWNDVQKTANACTFCPIFDVGSYICAIEATLDSQVAVATELPLDKICGLNAGIAFDVSNGTGTEMVSSNSPVLVVNEHSVGMRRRSMGSERSLSADSTSSSLSGPVDLTHILANHRKSDPSPLIHLRRRDYLTGSGQDSSRLILVTFERKVTTTKKVNIPGILVPDIITF
;
A
#
# COMPACT_ATOMS: atom_id res chain seq x y z
N GLN A 1 -12.62 14.86 -15.88
CA GLN A 1 -13.03 16.15 -15.28
C GLN A 1 -12.71 16.11 -13.79
N VAL A 2 -12.23 17.21 -13.20
CA VAL A 2 -12.07 17.36 -11.74
C VAL A 2 -12.96 18.50 -11.27
N ALA A 3 -13.75 18.24 -10.23
CA ALA A 3 -14.67 19.22 -9.65
C ALA A 3 -14.58 19.20 -8.11
N LEU A 4 -14.84 20.35 -7.50
CA LEU A 4 -14.96 20.52 -6.05
C LEU A 4 -16.41 20.71 -5.70
N THR A 5 -16.88 19.91 -4.76
CA THR A 5 -18.21 20.09 -4.16
C THR A 5 -18.01 20.51 -2.72
N GLY A 6 -18.59 21.65 -2.34
CA GLY A 6 -18.62 22.05 -0.94
C GLY A 6 -19.37 21.01 -0.10
N LEU A 7 -18.87 20.69 1.08
CA LEU A 7 -19.55 19.81 2.04
C LEU A 7 -19.77 20.58 3.34
N ASP A 8 -21.03 20.75 3.73
CA ASP A 8 -21.41 21.33 5.02
C ASP A 8 -21.67 20.22 6.03
N LEU A 9 -20.80 20.15 7.03
CA LEU A 9 -20.85 19.16 8.12
C LEU A 9 -21.43 19.76 9.41
N ARG A 10 -21.91 21.01 9.41
CA ARG A 10 -22.52 21.65 10.60
C ARG A 10 -23.96 21.23 10.84
N SER A 11 -24.60 20.68 9.81
CA SER A 11 -25.94 20.12 9.86
C SER A 11 -25.91 18.69 10.37
N ASP A 12 -26.98 18.25 11.02
CA ASP A 12 -27.15 16.87 11.53
C ASP A 12 -27.00 15.83 10.40
N GLU A 13 -27.33 16.24 9.16
CA GLU A 13 -27.00 15.53 7.93
C GLU A 13 -26.00 16.31 7.07
N PRO A 14 -25.01 15.64 6.44
CA PRO A 14 -24.05 16.27 5.54
C PRO A 14 -24.77 16.82 4.29
N LYS A 15 -24.60 18.13 4.03
CA LYS A 15 -25.20 18.79 2.86
C LYS A 15 -24.16 19.11 1.82
N PHE A 16 -24.44 18.75 0.57
CA PHE A 16 -23.61 19.15 -0.56
C PHE A 16 -23.98 20.57 -0.99
N GLY A 17 -22.96 21.41 -1.12
CA GLY A 17 -23.05 22.77 -1.62
C GLY A 17 -22.81 22.84 -3.13
N VAL A 18 -22.38 24.02 -3.58
CA VAL A 18 -22.09 24.27 -4.99
C VAL A 18 -20.91 23.43 -5.47
N THR A 19 -21.07 22.82 -6.65
CA THR A 19 -19.99 22.13 -7.37
C THR A 19 -19.34 23.08 -8.37
N THR A 20 -18.01 23.22 -8.29
CA THR A 20 -17.22 24.02 -9.22
C THR A 20 -16.22 23.13 -9.94
N VAL A 21 -16.21 23.19 -11.26
CA VAL A 21 -15.24 22.45 -12.08
C VAL A 21 -13.89 23.17 -12.00
N ILE A 22 -12.85 22.48 -11.51
CA ILE A 22 -11.48 23.00 -11.48
C ILE A 22 -10.88 22.95 -12.88
N GLY A 23 -11.09 21.83 -13.57
CA GLY A 23 -10.48 21.59 -14.87
C GLY A 23 -11.00 20.35 -15.58
N GLN A 24 -10.78 20.32 -16.88
CA GLN A 24 -11.00 19.15 -17.72
C GLN A 24 -9.63 18.57 -18.10
N PHE A 25 -9.48 17.28 -17.83
CA PHE A 25 -8.23 16.57 -18.01
C PHE A 25 -8.55 15.28 -18.76
N GLU A 26 -7.67 14.88 -19.66
CA GLU A 26 -7.79 13.66 -20.45
C GLU A 26 -7.77 12.42 -19.55
N HIS A 27 -6.77 12.35 -18.66
CA HIS A 27 -6.57 11.25 -17.72
C HIS A 27 -6.18 11.80 -16.35
N VAL A 28 -6.84 11.35 -15.26
CA VAL A 28 -6.47 11.69 -13.88
C VAL A 28 -6.20 10.39 -13.14
N HIS A 29 -5.00 10.26 -12.60
CA HIS A 29 -4.57 9.08 -11.85
C HIS A 29 -4.63 9.30 -10.33
N GLY A 30 -4.52 10.55 -9.87
CA GLY A 30 -4.55 10.87 -8.45
C GLY A 30 -4.77 12.36 -8.20
N LEU A 31 -5.28 12.67 -7.01
CA LEU A 31 -5.53 14.02 -6.52
C LEU A 31 -4.95 14.15 -5.13
N TYR A 32 -4.10 15.15 -4.91
CA TYR A 32 -3.38 15.30 -3.64
C TYR A 32 -3.44 16.74 -3.16
N TRP A 33 -3.98 16.93 -1.97
CA TRP A 33 -4.12 18.25 -1.34
C TRP A 33 -2.87 18.59 -0.54
N SER A 34 -2.40 19.83 -0.68
CA SER A 34 -1.43 20.39 0.26
C SER A 34 -2.11 20.67 1.60
N HIS A 35 -1.30 20.81 2.64
CA HIS A 35 -1.77 21.37 3.89
C HIS A 35 -2.23 22.83 3.70
N VAL A 36 -3.24 23.24 4.47
CA VAL A 36 -3.80 24.61 4.45
C VAL A 36 -3.55 25.22 5.82
N TYR A 37 -2.67 26.23 5.88
CA TYR A 37 -2.16 26.77 7.15
C TYR A 37 -3.17 27.59 7.93
N SER A 38 -4.09 28.27 7.24
CA SER A 38 -5.05 29.16 7.87
C SER A 38 -6.32 29.29 7.06
N ALA A 39 -7.42 29.60 7.76
CA ALA A 39 -8.66 29.97 7.13
C ALA A 39 -8.45 31.23 6.26
N GLY A 40 -8.74 31.12 4.97
CA GLY A 40 -8.55 32.19 3.98
C GLY A 40 -7.27 32.08 3.16
N SER A 41 -6.35 31.16 3.50
CA SER A 41 -5.20 30.85 2.65
C SER A 41 -5.60 30.01 1.42
N SER A 42 -4.86 30.15 0.33
CA SER A 42 -5.09 29.40 -0.90
C SER A 42 -4.60 27.96 -0.76
N ALA A 43 -5.47 26.98 -0.99
CA ALA A 43 -5.10 25.57 -1.04
C ALA A 43 -4.36 25.25 -2.35
N LEU A 44 -3.47 24.26 -2.33
CA LEU A 44 -2.87 23.69 -3.53
C LEU A 44 -3.39 22.28 -3.74
N LEU A 45 -3.70 21.98 -4.99
CA LEU A 45 -4.10 20.66 -5.45
C LEU A 45 -3.11 20.20 -6.52
N ALA A 46 -2.43 19.09 -6.27
CA ALA A 46 -1.70 18.37 -7.29
C ALA A 46 -2.64 17.38 -7.99
N VAL A 47 -2.76 17.54 -9.31
CA VAL A 47 -3.48 16.61 -10.19
C VAL A 47 -2.42 15.76 -10.88
N GLN A 48 -2.40 14.48 -10.52
CA GLN A 48 -1.47 13.51 -11.09
C GLN A 48 -2.04 12.94 -12.39
N HIS A 49 -1.22 12.99 -13.43
CA HIS A 49 -1.43 12.30 -14.70
C HIS A 49 -0.45 11.12 -14.83
N LYS A 50 -0.46 10.44 -15.98
CA LYS A 50 0.42 9.28 -16.19
C LYS A 50 1.92 9.65 -16.07
N LYS A 51 2.34 10.77 -16.66
CA LYS A 51 3.76 11.19 -16.76
C LYS A 51 4.01 12.65 -16.37
N HIS A 52 3.01 13.35 -15.84
CA HIS A 52 3.17 14.72 -15.41
C HIS A 52 2.20 15.02 -14.27
N ILE A 53 2.44 16.12 -13.56
CA ILE A 53 1.57 16.66 -12.52
C ILE A 53 1.30 18.11 -12.87
N SER A 54 0.04 18.54 -12.72
CA SER A 54 -0.33 19.94 -12.71
C SER A 54 -0.70 20.38 -11.29
N ILE A 55 -0.25 21.55 -10.86
CA ILE A 55 -0.56 22.12 -9.55
C ILE A 55 -1.50 23.29 -9.73
N TRP A 56 -2.58 23.27 -8.96
CA TRP A 56 -3.66 24.22 -9.02
C TRP A 56 -3.80 24.93 -7.69
N GLN A 57 -3.78 26.25 -7.72
CA GLN A 57 -4.10 27.08 -6.57
C GLN A 57 -5.59 27.36 -6.55
N ILE A 58 -6.20 27.10 -5.39
CA ILE A 58 -7.63 27.26 -5.15
C ILE A 58 -7.81 28.24 -3.99
N THR A 59 -8.42 29.38 -4.27
CA THR A 59 -8.64 30.45 -3.30
C THR A 59 -10.13 30.74 -3.18
N ARG A 60 -10.66 30.76 -1.97
CA ARG A 60 -12.05 31.19 -1.73
C ARG A 60 -12.09 32.69 -1.53
N VAL A 61 -12.76 33.41 -2.42
CA VAL A 61 -13.00 34.84 -2.29
C VAL A 61 -14.28 35.03 -1.49
N GLN A 62 -14.15 35.44 -0.22
CA GLN A 62 -15.28 35.57 0.69
C GLN A 62 -16.33 36.58 0.19
N GLU A 63 -15.88 37.71 -0.37
CA GLU A 63 -16.76 38.78 -0.87
C GLU A 63 -17.70 38.34 -2.00
N GLN A 64 -17.29 37.36 -2.81
CA GLN A 64 -18.03 36.91 -4.00
C GLN A 64 -18.61 35.50 -3.83
N ASN A 65 -18.39 34.85 -2.67
CA ASN A 65 -18.65 33.44 -2.42
C ASN A 65 -18.23 32.52 -3.61
N ARG A 66 -17.12 32.87 -4.26
CA ARG A 66 -16.62 32.22 -5.48
C ARG A 66 -15.25 31.61 -5.24
N LEU A 67 -14.98 30.49 -5.89
CA LEU A 67 -13.65 29.89 -5.96
C LEU A 67 -12.89 30.49 -7.14
N LEU A 68 -11.72 31.06 -6.87
CA LEU A 68 -10.71 31.35 -7.86
C LEU A 68 -9.80 30.12 -7.99
N VAL A 69 -9.61 29.69 -9.22
CA VAL A 69 -8.82 28.50 -9.56
C VAL A 69 -7.82 28.91 -10.63
N SER A 70 -6.53 28.70 -10.37
CA SER A 70 -5.47 28.97 -11.34
C SER A 70 -4.40 27.88 -11.29
N GLN A 71 -3.97 27.39 -12.44
CA GLN A 71 -2.81 26.50 -12.53
C GLN A 71 -1.54 27.30 -12.22
N THR A 72 -0.72 26.84 -11.28
CA THR A 72 0.53 27.51 -10.88
C THR A 72 1.77 26.79 -11.40
N CYS A 73 1.70 25.47 -11.59
CA CYS A 73 2.83 24.66 -12.00
C CYS A 73 2.40 23.50 -12.90
N GLU A 74 3.31 23.09 -13.78
CA GLU A 74 3.28 21.79 -14.41
C GLU A 74 4.69 21.18 -14.38
N ALA A 75 4.78 19.92 -13.99
CA ALA A 75 6.03 19.18 -13.92
C ALA A 75 5.89 17.84 -14.65
N SER A 76 6.77 17.58 -15.60
CA SER A 76 6.79 16.34 -16.38
C SER A 76 7.92 15.40 -15.95
N GLU A 77 7.66 14.11 -16.04
CA GLU A 77 8.63 13.04 -15.83
C GLU A 77 8.84 12.20 -17.10
N PRO A 78 10.07 11.73 -17.35
CA PRO A 78 10.34 10.84 -18.49
C PRO A 78 9.59 9.50 -18.36
N PHE A 79 9.41 9.04 -17.12
CA PHE A 79 8.77 7.78 -16.77
C PHE A 79 7.42 7.98 -16.09
N PRO A 80 6.53 6.99 -16.15
CA PRO A 80 5.27 7.07 -15.45
C PRO A 80 5.44 7.27 -13.93
N LEU A 81 4.57 8.13 -13.39
CA LEU A 81 4.48 8.38 -11.97
C LEU A 81 3.91 7.17 -11.23
N LEU A 82 4.33 6.97 -9.99
CA LEU A 82 3.76 5.94 -9.12
C LEU A 82 2.30 6.28 -8.74
N PRO A 83 1.40 5.30 -8.56
CA PRO A 83 0.02 5.55 -8.13
C PRO A 83 -0.16 6.32 -6.81
N GLN A 84 0.84 6.30 -5.92
CA GLN A 84 0.96 7.14 -4.72
C GLN A 84 2.25 8.00 -4.77
N GLY A 85 2.60 8.44 -5.98
CA GLY A 85 3.88 9.07 -6.28
C GLY A 85 3.93 10.56 -5.98
N CYS A 86 2.87 11.15 -5.43
CA CYS A 86 2.80 12.58 -5.14
C CYS A 86 2.52 12.78 -3.65
N VAL A 87 3.49 13.29 -2.90
CA VAL A 87 3.33 13.46 -1.45
C VAL A 87 3.76 14.86 -1.02
N TRP A 88 2.80 15.64 -0.54
CA TRP A 88 3.02 16.97 0.00
C TRP A 88 3.75 16.92 1.34
N HIS A 89 4.69 17.84 1.53
CA HIS A 89 5.27 18.08 2.84
C HIS A 89 4.17 18.56 3.81
N PRO A 90 4.11 18.06 5.05
CA PRO A 90 2.99 18.32 5.96
C PRO A 90 2.83 19.79 6.34
N THR A 91 3.92 20.56 6.30
CA THR A 91 3.95 21.97 6.75
C THR A 91 4.62 22.93 5.75
N LYS A 92 4.88 22.49 4.51
CA LYS A 92 5.53 23.33 3.49
C LYS A 92 4.89 23.09 2.14
N ASP A 93 4.91 24.11 1.29
CA ASP A 93 4.43 24.03 -0.09
C ASP A 93 5.50 23.39 -0.99
N VAL A 94 5.81 22.14 -0.66
CA VAL A 94 6.85 21.31 -1.25
C VAL A 94 6.24 19.95 -1.57
N LEU A 95 6.43 19.46 -2.79
CA LEU A 95 5.84 18.22 -3.28
C LEU A 95 6.95 17.23 -3.66
N ALA A 96 6.92 16.04 -3.07
CA ALA A 96 7.72 14.92 -3.54
C ALA A 96 7.01 14.22 -4.72
N ILE A 97 7.74 13.98 -5.79
CA ILE A 97 7.27 13.36 -7.04
C ILE A 97 8.12 12.13 -7.32
N LEU A 98 7.47 10.98 -7.53
CA LEU A 98 8.13 9.69 -7.65
C LEU A 98 7.69 8.91 -8.87
N THR A 99 8.69 8.32 -9.52
CA THR A 99 8.54 7.28 -10.54
C THR A 99 8.98 5.94 -9.93
N LYS A 100 8.92 4.86 -10.72
CA LYS A 100 9.46 3.55 -10.25
C LYS A 100 10.94 3.55 -9.90
N ARG A 101 11.73 4.55 -10.31
CA ARG A 101 13.19 4.56 -10.18
C ARG A 101 13.77 5.84 -9.60
N ASP A 102 13.13 6.97 -9.86
CA ASP A 102 13.60 8.29 -9.45
C ASP A 102 12.60 8.97 -8.53
N ALA A 103 13.13 9.81 -7.64
CA ALA A 103 12.35 10.76 -6.85
C ALA A 103 12.90 12.18 -7.05
N SER A 104 12.01 13.17 -6.92
CA SER A 104 12.38 14.58 -6.95
C SER A 104 11.47 15.39 -6.06
N ILE A 105 11.97 16.55 -5.65
CA ILE A 105 11.24 17.50 -4.82
C ILE A 105 11.02 18.74 -5.66
N LEU A 106 9.74 19.07 -5.84
CA LEU A 106 9.30 20.32 -6.41
C LEU A 106 9.05 21.32 -5.27
N TYR A 107 9.63 22.50 -5.37
CA TYR A 107 9.53 23.58 -4.39
C TYR A 107 9.22 24.90 -5.09
N ALA A 108 8.85 25.92 -4.32
CA ALA A 108 8.39 27.21 -4.86
C ALA A 108 7.24 27.05 -5.87
N VAL A 109 6.31 26.11 -5.59
CA VAL A 109 5.17 25.71 -6.46
C VAL A 109 4.15 26.83 -6.75
N ARG A 110 4.33 28.00 -6.13
CA ARG A 110 3.52 29.20 -6.31
C ARG A 110 4.21 30.31 -7.10
N ALA A 111 5.51 30.17 -7.39
CA ALA A 111 6.33 31.20 -8.02
C ALA A 111 7.10 30.60 -9.20
N ASP A 112 8.28 30.03 -8.91
CA ASP A 112 9.27 29.69 -9.95
C ASP A 112 9.39 28.20 -10.24
N ASN A 113 8.57 27.36 -9.60
CA ASN A 113 8.42 25.93 -9.93
C ASN A 113 9.75 25.19 -10.05
N CYS A 114 10.59 25.34 -9.03
CA CYS A 114 11.93 24.79 -9.06
C CYS A 114 11.93 23.33 -8.59
N ARG A 115 12.86 22.54 -9.11
CA ARG A 115 12.94 21.10 -8.87
C ARG A 115 14.36 20.68 -8.51
N VAL A 116 14.48 19.79 -7.53
CA VAL A 116 15.73 19.06 -7.25
C VAL A 116 15.49 17.56 -7.29
N LYS A 117 16.43 16.80 -7.85
CA LYS A 117 16.39 15.33 -7.78
C LYS A 117 16.90 14.86 -6.42
N VAL A 118 16.28 13.80 -5.90
CA VAL A 118 16.77 13.10 -4.72
C VAL A 118 17.82 12.09 -5.18
N ASP A 119 19.02 12.15 -4.58
CA ASP A 119 20.11 11.23 -4.89
C ASP A 119 19.86 9.85 -4.23
N ILE A 120 19.21 8.97 -4.98
CA ILE A 120 18.89 7.61 -4.53
C ILE A 120 20.12 6.72 -4.67
N LYS A 121 20.71 6.35 -3.52
CA LYS A 121 21.91 5.49 -3.44
C LYS A 121 21.62 3.99 -3.49
N GLY A 122 20.34 3.58 -3.59
CA GLY A 122 19.92 2.19 -3.62
C GLY A 122 19.64 1.70 -5.04
N SER A 123 19.86 0.40 -5.28
CA SER A 123 19.32 -0.30 -6.44
C SER A 123 17.96 -0.90 -6.08
N GLY A 124 16.96 -0.69 -6.91
CA GLY A 124 15.62 -1.25 -6.68
C GLY A 124 14.52 -0.43 -7.31
N LEU A 125 13.29 -0.93 -7.18
CA LEU A 125 12.09 -0.19 -7.54
C LEU A 125 11.56 0.53 -6.31
N ILE A 126 11.07 1.75 -6.53
CA ILE A 126 10.35 2.51 -5.52
C ILE A 126 8.91 1.97 -5.44
N HIS A 127 8.46 1.69 -4.22
CA HIS A 127 7.11 1.19 -3.93
C HIS A 127 6.18 2.26 -3.41
N GLY A 128 6.71 3.19 -2.63
CA GLY A 128 5.95 4.27 -2.05
C GLY A 128 6.87 5.25 -1.34
N THR A 129 6.27 6.29 -0.79
CA THR A 129 6.97 7.28 0.02
C THR A 129 6.02 7.92 0.99
N CYS A 130 6.56 8.52 2.04
CA CYS A 130 5.82 9.46 2.86
C CYS A 130 6.75 10.51 3.46
N TRP A 131 6.23 11.69 3.77
CA TRP A 131 6.86 12.56 4.76
C TRP A 131 6.45 12.11 6.15
N THR A 132 7.38 12.07 7.11
CA THR A 132 7.00 11.98 8.52
C THR A 132 6.05 13.14 8.87
N LYS A 133 5.10 12.93 9.79
CA LYS A 133 4.08 13.94 10.11
C LYS A 133 4.69 15.24 10.66
N ASP A 134 5.83 15.14 11.33
CA ASP A 134 6.61 16.30 11.79
C ASP A 134 7.34 17.06 10.63
N GLY A 135 7.32 16.51 9.42
CA GLY A 135 7.99 17.07 8.23
C GLY A 135 9.51 16.97 8.26
N SER A 136 10.09 16.25 9.22
CA SER A 136 11.54 16.19 9.36
C SER A 136 12.22 15.31 8.31
N ARG A 137 11.54 14.27 7.81
CA ARG A 137 12.11 13.28 6.89
C ARG A 137 11.16 12.93 5.75
N LEU A 138 11.70 12.84 4.53
CA LEU A 138 11.10 12.10 3.42
C LEU A 138 11.63 10.66 3.47
N VAL A 139 10.73 9.69 3.53
CA VAL A 139 11.08 8.27 3.61
C VAL A 139 10.58 7.56 2.36
N ILE A 140 11.50 7.03 1.57
CA ILE A 140 11.22 6.33 0.30
C ILE A 140 11.40 4.82 0.52
N ALA A 141 10.37 4.04 0.19
CA ALA A 141 10.44 2.57 0.26
C ALA A 141 11.01 2.00 -1.04
N ILE A 142 12.14 1.29 -0.94
CA ILE A 142 12.85 0.67 -2.07
C ILE A 142 13.16 -0.79 -1.73
N GLY A 143 12.55 -1.73 -2.44
CA GLY A 143 12.68 -3.16 -2.14
C GLY A 143 12.29 -3.47 -0.69
N SER A 144 13.23 -3.94 0.13
CA SER A 144 13.04 -4.20 1.57
C SER A 144 13.53 -3.06 2.48
N ALA A 145 13.95 -1.92 1.94
CA ALA A 145 14.61 -0.87 2.71
C ALA A 145 13.85 0.46 2.65
N LEU A 146 13.95 1.21 3.76
CA LEU A 146 13.51 2.59 3.88
C LEU A 146 14.71 3.53 3.71
N HIS A 147 14.66 4.40 2.71
CA HIS A 147 15.67 5.42 2.46
C HIS A 147 15.17 6.76 2.97
N SER A 148 15.90 7.36 3.92
CA SER A 148 15.50 8.57 4.62
C SER A 148 16.31 9.79 4.18
N TYR A 149 15.60 10.86 3.84
CA TYR A 149 16.16 12.12 3.35
C TYR A 149 15.63 13.31 4.16
N ILE A 150 16.46 14.35 4.29
CA ILE A 150 16.11 15.63 4.92
C ILE A 150 16.02 16.68 3.81
N TRP A 151 14.90 17.41 3.78
CA TRP A 151 14.77 18.61 2.96
C TRP A 151 15.40 19.81 3.66
N ASN A 152 16.47 20.34 3.07
CA ASN A 152 17.06 21.59 3.49
C ASN A 152 16.43 22.74 2.71
N ASP A 153 15.53 23.48 3.37
CA ASP A 153 14.84 24.59 2.72
C ASP A 153 15.74 25.81 2.47
N VAL A 154 16.84 25.97 3.21
CA VAL A 154 17.79 27.08 2.98
C VAL A 154 18.64 26.80 1.75
N GLN A 155 19.15 25.57 1.62
CA GLN A 155 20.02 25.17 0.51
C GLN A 155 19.25 24.67 -0.71
N LYS A 156 17.93 24.43 -0.57
CA LYS A 156 17.06 23.81 -1.58
C LYS A 156 17.60 22.45 -2.06
N THR A 157 18.09 21.65 -1.11
CA THR A 157 18.67 20.31 -1.37
C THR A 157 17.96 19.22 -0.57
N ALA A 158 17.97 18.01 -1.11
CA ALA A 158 17.49 16.80 -0.45
C ALA A 158 18.68 15.89 -0.14
N ASN A 159 19.07 15.80 1.13
CA ASN A 159 20.25 15.06 1.54
C ASN A 159 19.86 13.81 2.31
N ALA A 160 20.58 12.71 2.15
CA ALA A 160 20.37 11.52 2.97
C ALA A 160 20.55 11.85 4.46
N CYS A 161 19.76 11.22 5.34
CA CYS A 161 19.88 11.41 6.78
C CYS A 161 21.27 10.98 7.27
N THR A 162 21.87 11.76 8.17
CA THR A 162 23.16 11.39 8.78
C THR A 162 23.04 10.17 9.68
N PHE A 163 21.93 10.08 10.42
CA PHE A 163 21.60 8.92 11.25
C PHE A 163 20.53 8.07 10.58
N CYS A 164 20.85 6.79 10.37
CA CYS A 164 19.99 5.80 9.73
C CYS A 164 19.45 6.27 8.35
N PRO A 165 20.32 6.55 7.36
CA PRO A 165 19.89 6.91 6.01
C PRO A 165 19.16 5.76 5.31
N ILE A 166 19.48 4.51 5.65
CA ILE A 166 18.88 3.30 5.11
C ILE A 166 18.52 2.39 6.28
N PHE A 167 17.28 1.92 6.32
CA PHE A 167 16.77 0.98 7.32
C PHE A 167 16.14 -0.23 6.62
N ASP A 168 16.72 -1.41 6.76
CA ASP A 168 16.17 -2.65 6.20
C ASP A 168 15.07 -3.21 7.10
N VAL A 169 13.87 -3.41 6.53
CA VAL A 169 12.74 -3.98 7.27
C VAL A 169 12.74 -5.51 7.24
N GLY A 170 13.55 -6.12 6.36
CA GLY A 170 13.81 -7.55 6.26
C GLY A 170 12.85 -8.34 5.37
N SER A 171 11.94 -7.66 4.67
CA SER A 171 11.04 -8.24 3.66
C SER A 171 10.61 -7.13 2.69
N TYR A 172 10.18 -7.50 1.49
CA TYR A 172 9.79 -6.54 0.46
C TYR A 172 8.62 -5.68 0.92
N ILE A 173 8.75 -4.36 0.73
CA ILE A 173 7.77 -3.38 1.16
C ILE A 173 6.73 -3.22 0.06
N CYS A 174 5.45 -3.34 0.42
CA CYS A 174 4.34 -3.12 -0.49
C CYS A 174 3.63 -1.78 -0.26
N ALA A 175 3.59 -1.29 0.98
CA ALA A 175 3.00 -0.01 1.32
C ALA A 175 3.75 0.69 2.45
N ILE A 176 3.73 2.03 2.45
CA ILE A 176 4.31 2.87 3.47
C ILE A 176 3.40 4.07 3.70
N GLU A 177 3.16 4.41 4.96
CA GLU A 177 2.40 5.60 5.33
C GLU A 177 2.93 6.27 6.60
N ALA A 178 2.73 7.59 6.70
CA ALA A 178 3.10 8.34 7.88
C ALA A 178 2.05 8.18 8.99
N THR A 179 2.48 7.98 10.23
CA THR A 179 1.57 7.76 11.37
C THR A 179 1.57 8.93 12.34
N LEU A 180 2.50 8.95 13.28
CA LEU A 180 2.64 9.97 14.33
C LEU A 180 4.05 10.56 14.28
N ASP A 181 4.19 11.88 14.43
CA ASP A 181 5.47 12.59 14.51
C ASP A 181 6.52 12.09 13.49
N SER A 182 7.57 11.40 13.96
CA SER A 182 8.67 10.83 13.18
C SER A 182 8.53 9.34 12.87
N GLN A 183 7.33 8.77 13.03
CA GLN A 183 7.01 7.36 12.82
C GLN A 183 6.34 7.11 11.46
N VAL A 184 6.75 6.02 10.82
CA VAL A 184 6.13 5.48 9.61
C VAL A 184 5.64 4.06 9.85
N ALA A 185 4.51 3.71 9.25
CA ALA A 185 4.02 2.35 9.14
C ALA A 185 4.44 1.76 7.80
N VAL A 186 4.87 0.51 7.82
CA VAL A 186 5.32 -0.23 6.65
C VAL A 186 4.61 -1.57 6.62
N ALA A 187 4.02 -1.90 5.48
CA ALA A 187 3.46 -3.21 5.23
C ALA A 187 4.41 -3.98 4.32
N THR A 188 4.72 -5.22 4.67
CA THR A 188 5.58 -6.10 3.86
C THR A 188 4.77 -7.19 3.19
N GLU A 189 5.24 -7.68 2.05
CA GLU A 189 4.61 -8.81 1.39
C GLU A 189 4.78 -10.11 2.19
N LEU A 190 3.92 -11.08 1.88
CA LEU A 190 4.08 -12.45 2.34
C LEU A 190 5.30 -13.09 1.64
N PRO A 191 6.27 -13.66 2.37
CA PRO A 191 7.49 -14.23 1.77
C PRO A 191 7.17 -15.56 1.04
N LEU A 192 6.67 -15.46 -0.19
CA LEU A 192 6.25 -16.61 -0.99
C LEU A 192 7.42 -17.58 -1.29
N ASP A 193 8.64 -17.07 -1.40
CA ASP A 193 9.86 -17.86 -1.57
C ASP A 193 10.04 -18.87 -0.42
N LYS A 194 9.72 -18.45 0.81
CA LYS A 194 9.81 -19.30 2.01
C LYS A 194 8.67 -20.30 2.09
N ILE A 195 7.46 -19.88 1.72
CA ILE A 195 6.25 -20.73 1.78
C ILE A 195 6.25 -21.80 0.69
N CYS A 196 6.63 -21.43 -0.53
CA CYS A 196 6.69 -22.37 -1.65
C CYS A 196 7.87 -23.35 -1.53
N GLY A 197 8.96 -22.96 -0.87
CA GLY A 197 10.10 -23.85 -0.59
C GLY A 197 9.78 -24.97 0.42
N LEU A 198 8.87 -24.72 1.37
CA LEU A 198 8.46 -25.71 2.37
C LEU A 198 7.58 -26.83 1.80
N ASN A 199 6.89 -26.61 0.68
CA ASN A 199 6.01 -27.62 0.05
C ASN A 199 6.73 -28.58 -0.91
N ALA A 200 8.00 -28.34 -1.24
CA ALA A 200 8.77 -29.23 -2.11
C ALA A 200 9.26 -30.50 -1.38
N GLY A 201 9.29 -30.51 -0.04
CA GLY A 201 9.79 -31.63 0.77
C GLY A 201 8.74 -32.54 1.40
N ILE A 202 7.45 -32.20 1.33
CA ILE A 202 6.36 -32.95 2.00
C ILE A 202 5.58 -33.82 1.00
N ALA A 203 5.94 -33.80 -0.28
CA ALA A 203 5.25 -34.55 -1.33
C ALA A 203 5.72 -36.00 -1.51
N PHE A 204 6.68 -36.50 -0.72
CA PHE A 204 7.14 -37.89 -0.79
C PHE A 204 7.37 -38.48 0.61
N ASP A 205 6.29 -38.66 1.37
CA ASP A 205 6.24 -39.73 2.36
C ASP A 205 5.29 -40.80 1.83
N VAL A 206 5.75 -41.51 0.80
CA VAL A 206 5.17 -42.78 0.37
C VAL A 206 5.78 -43.84 1.28
N SER A 207 4.97 -44.37 2.19
CA SER A 207 5.28 -45.58 2.94
C SER A 207 5.54 -46.71 1.94
N ASN A 208 6.81 -47.06 1.75
CA ASN A 208 7.21 -48.31 1.11
C ASN A 208 8.21 -49.02 2.00
N GLY A 209 7.75 -50.12 2.59
CA GLY A 209 8.62 -51.11 3.19
C GLY A 209 9.56 -51.72 2.15
N THR A 210 10.73 -52.15 2.64
CA THR A 210 11.62 -53.19 2.08
C THR A 210 12.04 -53.07 0.61
N GLY A 211 13.34 -52.81 0.39
CA GLY A 211 14.05 -53.28 -0.81
C GLY A 211 14.96 -52.27 -1.49
N THR A 212 16.25 -52.37 -1.19
CA THR A 212 17.45 -52.28 -2.06
C THR A 212 17.48 -51.45 -3.37
N GLU A 213 18.60 -50.72 -3.50
CA GLU A 213 19.40 -50.43 -4.72
C GLU A 213 19.20 -49.13 -5.56
N MET A 214 20.36 -48.61 -5.97
CA MET A 214 20.66 -47.38 -6.73
C MET A 214 20.14 -47.41 -8.17
N VAL A 215 19.93 -46.21 -8.76
CA VAL A 215 20.61 -45.68 -9.98
C VAL A 215 19.82 -44.48 -10.57
N SER A 216 20.61 -43.53 -11.10
CA SER A 216 20.30 -42.22 -11.67
C SER A 216 19.45 -42.17 -12.95
N SER A 217 18.90 -40.97 -13.18
CA SER A 217 18.79 -40.22 -14.46
C SER A 217 17.50 -40.26 -15.32
N ASN A 218 17.12 -39.02 -15.71
CA ASN A 218 16.46 -38.53 -16.93
C ASN A 218 14.94 -38.64 -17.13
N SER A 219 14.31 -37.46 -17.18
CA SER A 219 13.08 -37.12 -17.93
C SER A 219 13.48 -36.73 -19.39
N PRO A 220 12.59 -36.56 -20.40
CA PRO A 220 11.11 -36.62 -20.43
C PRO A 220 10.56 -37.51 -21.57
N VAL A 221 9.23 -37.63 -21.70
CA VAL A 221 8.46 -37.45 -22.95
C VAL A 221 6.95 -37.71 -22.72
N LEU A 222 6.16 -36.78 -23.26
CA LEU A 222 4.70 -36.82 -23.40
C LEU A 222 4.24 -37.99 -24.26
N VAL A 223 3.27 -38.77 -23.78
CA VAL A 223 2.38 -39.56 -24.64
C VAL A 223 0.94 -39.41 -24.14
N VAL A 224 0.14 -38.76 -24.98
CA VAL A 224 -1.32 -38.79 -24.97
C VAL A 224 -1.75 -40.18 -25.43
N ASN A 225 -2.58 -40.87 -24.66
CA ASN A 225 -3.56 -41.78 -25.26
C ASN A 225 -4.81 -41.93 -24.39
N GLU A 226 -5.93 -41.94 -25.09
CA GLU A 226 -7.29 -42.00 -24.56
C GLU A 226 -7.79 -43.44 -24.39
N HIS A 227 -8.96 -43.52 -23.73
CA HIS A 227 -9.97 -44.58 -23.76
C HIS A 227 -9.83 -45.71 -22.73
N SER A 228 -10.79 -45.79 -21.79
CA SER A 228 -11.49 -47.05 -21.51
C SER A 228 -12.79 -46.81 -20.72
N VAL A 229 -13.86 -47.40 -21.24
CA VAL A 229 -15.24 -47.45 -20.76
C VAL A 229 -15.34 -48.37 -19.53
N GLY A 230 -16.23 -48.08 -18.55
CA GLY A 230 -16.47 -49.04 -17.48
C GLY A 230 -17.40 -48.66 -16.32
N MET A 231 -18.70 -48.47 -16.61
CA MET A 231 -19.85 -49.04 -15.88
C MET A 231 -19.97 -48.95 -14.32
N ARG A 232 -21.14 -48.41 -13.91
CA ARG A 232 -22.06 -48.84 -12.82
C ARG A 232 -21.94 -48.30 -11.36
N ARG A 233 -22.94 -47.46 -11.05
CA ARG A 233 -23.95 -47.50 -9.93
C ARG A 233 -23.50 -47.48 -8.45
N ARG A 234 -24.01 -46.45 -7.75
CA ARG A 234 -24.80 -46.39 -6.47
C ARG A 234 -24.40 -45.08 -5.76
N SER A 235 -25.19 -44.01 -5.67
CA SER A 235 -26.51 -43.78 -5.05
C SER A 235 -26.62 -44.32 -3.62
N MET A 236 -26.51 -43.38 -2.66
CA MET A 236 -27.09 -43.27 -1.31
C MET A 236 -26.51 -41.95 -0.75
N GLY A 237 -27.22 -40.92 -0.27
CA GLY A 237 -28.61 -40.80 0.13
C GLY A 237 -28.69 -40.51 1.63
N SER A 238 -28.79 -39.22 2.01
CA SER A 238 -29.26 -38.71 3.33
C SER A 238 -28.30 -39.01 4.52
N GLU A 239 -28.15 -38.23 5.60
CA GLU A 239 -29.15 -37.52 6.40
C GLU A 239 -28.55 -36.29 7.12
N ARG A 240 -29.43 -35.31 7.36
CA ARG A 240 -29.26 -34.17 8.28
C ARG A 240 -29.37 -34.65 9.73
N SER A 241 -28.61 -34.02 10.63
CA SER A 241 -29.14 -33.67 11.96
C SER A 241 -28.39 -32.49 12.55
N LEU A 242 -29.15 -31.42 12.76
CA LEU A 242 -28.82 -30.24 13.55
C LEU A 242 -29.04 -30.57 15.03
N SER A 243 -28.19 -30.08 15.92
CA SER A 243 -28.55 -29.87 17.33
C SER A 243 -27.77 -28.68 17.87
N ALA A 244 -28.54 -27.75 18.43
CA ALA A 244 -28.14 -26.43 18.89
C ALA A 244 -27.75 -26.42 20.37
N ASP A 245 -27.03 -25.35 20.72
CA ASP A 245 -26.96 -24.63 22.00
C ASP A 245 -26.35 -25.31 23.24
N SER A 246 -25.33 -24.66 23.82
CA SER A 246 -25.43 -23.97 25.13
C SER A 246 -24.10 -23.38 25.63
N THR A 247 -24.05 -22.03 25.67
CA THR A 247 -23.58 -21.12 26.73
C THR A 247 -22.22 -21.25 27.46
N SER A 248 -21.44 -20.17 27.29
CA SER A 248 -20.69 -19.33 28.27
C SER A 248 -19.41 -19.80 28.96
N SER A 249 -18.27 -19.14 28.64
CA SER A 249 -17.47 -18.38 29.62
C SER A 249 -16.34 -17.58 28.94
N SER A 250 -16.14 -16.36 29.44
CA SER A 250 -15.19 -15.30 29.04
C SER A 250 -13.69 -15.63 29.22
N LEU A 251 -12.84 -15.23 28.27
CA LEU A 251 -11.45 -14.81 28.49
C LEU A 251 -10.93 -13.97 27.31
N SER A 252 -10.29 -12.85 27.63
CA SER A 252 -9.70 -11.89 26.71
C SER A 252 -8.55 -12.50 25.88
N GLY A 253 -8.73 -12.53 24.56
CA GLY A 253 -7.71 -12.85 23.57
C GLY A 253 -7.70 -11.80 22.45
N PRO A 254 -6.69 -11.81 21.55
CA PRO A 254 -6.62 -10.87 20.44
C PRO A 254 -7.90 -10.99 19.60
N VAL A 255 -8.54 -9.86 19.32
CA VAL A 255 -9.78 -9.81 18.57
C VAL A 255 -9.55 -10.46 17.20
N ASP A 256 -10.25 -11.57 16.95
CA ASP A 256 -10.21 -12.27 15.68
C ASP A 256 -11.00 -11.47 14.64
N LEU A 257 -10.27 -10.74 13.80
CA LEU A 257 -10.83 -9.91 12.73
C LEU A 257 -11.19 -10.72 11.47
N THR A 258 -11.03 -12.06 11.47
CA THR A 258 -11.39 -12.89 10.29
C THR A 258 -12.88 -12.90 9.95
N HIS A 259 -13.74 -12.36 10.83
CA HIS A 259 -15.17 -12.22 10.58
C HIS A 259 -15.59 -10.88 9.96
N ILE A 260 -14.66 -9.95 9.68
CA ILE A 260 -14.97 -8.73 8.93
C ILE A 260 -15.00 -9.05 7.44
N LEU A 261 -15.99 -9.85 7.03
CA LEU A 261 -16.44 -9.89 5.66
C LEU A 261 -17.63 -8.94 5.58
N ALA A 262 -17.49 -7.88 4.77
CA ALA A 262 -18.57 -6.97 4.47
C ALA A 262 -19.78 -7.80 3.99
N ASN A 263 -20.89 -7.71 4.72
CA ASN A 263 -22.16 -8.30 4.32
C ASN A 263 -22.70 -7.56 3.08
N HIS A 264 -22.11 -7.83 1.92
CA HIS A 264 -22.68 -7.39 0.65
C HIS A 264 -23.88 -8.27 0.33
N ARG A 265 -25.04 -7.65 0.46
CA ARG A 265 -26.35 -8.20 0.13
C ARG A 265 -26.37 -8.62 -1.35
N LYS A 266 -26.53 -9.93 -1.59
CA LYS A 266 -26.99 -10.57 -2.84
C LYS A 266 -26.34 -10.06 -4.14
N SER A 267 -25.18 -10.60 -4.49
CA SER A 267 -24.71 -10.66 -5.88
C SER A 267 -24.19 -12.07 -6.18
N ASP A 268 -24.54 -12.59 -7.36
CA ASP A 268 -24.26 -13.94 -7.87
C ASP A 268 -22.81 -14.41 -7.68
N PRO A 269 -22.57 -15.72 -7.48
CA PRO A 269 -21.22 -16.24 -7.27
C PRO A 269 -20.46 -16.25 -8.59
N SER A 270 -19.58 -15.27 -8.79
CA SER A 270 -18.41 -15.45 -9.65
C SER A 270 -17.56 -16.59 -9.08
N PRO A 271 -16.72 -17.29 -9.89
CA PRO A 271 -15.96 -18.44 -9.43
C PRO A 271 -14.81 -17.95 -8.56
N LEU A 272 -15.12 -17.56 -7.34
CA LEU A 272 -14.16 -17.34 -6.28
C LEU A 272 -13.54 -18.70 -6.00
N ILE A 273 -12.25 -18.81 -6.29
CA ILE A 273 -11.43 -19.95 -5.92
C ILE A 273 -11.63 -20.17 -4.42
N HIS A 274 -12.41 -21.18 -4.05
CA HIS A 274 -12.53 -21.62 -2.67
C HIS A 274 -11.20 -22.22 -2.25
N LEU A 275 -10.29 -21.37 -1.76
CA LEU A 275 -9.13 -21.82 -1.01
C LEU A 275 -9.68 -22.46 0.26
N ARG A 276 -9.82 -23.79 0.24
CA ARG A 276 -10.08 -24.57 1.44
C ARG A 276 -8.95 -24.31 2.42
N ARG A 277 -9.29 -23.68 3.54
CA ARG A 277 -8.42 -23.53 4.71
C ARG A 277 -7.92 -24.91 5.12
N ARG A 278 -6.63 -25.16 4.89
CA ARG A 278 -5.94 -26.34 5.40
C ARG A 278 -5.13 -25.87 6.61
N ASP A 279 -5.68 -26.08 7.79
CA ASP A 279 -5.08 -25.70 9.09
C ASP A 279 -3.87 -26.60 9.43
N TYR A 280 -2.78 -26.50 8.66
CA TYR A 280 -1.48 -27.10 9.01
C TYR A 280 -0.35 -26.07 9.21
N LEU A 281 -0.68 -24.77 9.29
CA LEU A 281 0.31 -23.70 9.47
C LEU A 281 0.23 -23.08 10.86
N THR A 282 0.55 -23.84 11.89
CA THR A 282 0.94 -23.29 13.20
C THR A 282 2.36 -23.73 13.50
N GLY A 283 3.29 -22.76 13.57
CA GLY A 283 4.67 -23.04 13.95
C GLY A 283 5.49 -21.82 14.37
N SER A 284 5.75 -20.86 13.48
CA SER A 284 6.82 -19.87 13.75
C SER A 284 6.49 -18.40 13.51
N GLY A 285 5.33 -18.05 12.94
CA GLY A 285 5.02 -16.66 12.57
C GLY A 285 6.01 -16.05 11.56
N GLN A 286 6.80 -16.88 10.87
CA GLN A 286 7.75 -16.46 9.83
C GLN A 286 7.13 -16.41 8.42
N ASP A 287 5.93 -16.96 8.26
CA ASP A 287 5.20 -17.10 6.99
C ASP A 287 4.01 -16.14 6.91
N SER A 288 4.19 -14.91 7.37
CA SER A 288 3.16 -13.88 7.34
C SER A 288 3.73 -12.58 6.78
N SER A 289 2.88 -11.80 6.10
CA SER A 289 3.15 -10.38 5.90
C SER A 289 3.24 -9.69 7.26
N ARG A 290 3.84 -8.50 7.30
CA ARG A 290 4.08 -7.78 8.56
C ARG A 290 3.65 -6.33 8.43
N LEU A 291 3.05 -5.81 9.50
CA LEU A 291 2.98 -4.38 9.76
C LEU A 291 4.12 -4.01 10.69
N ILE A 292 4.94 -3.07 10.27
CA ILE A 292 6.13 -2.62 10.99
C ILE A 292 6.01 -1.12 11.20
N LEU A 293 5.97 -0.70 12.46
CA LEU A 293 6.13 0.70 12.84
C LEU A 293 7.61 0.97 13.00
N VAL A 294 8.14 1.97 12.27
CA VAL A 294 9.52 2.43 12.36
C VAL A 294 9.51 3.86 12.85
N THR A 295 10.12 4.13 14.01
CA THR A 295 10.22 5.47 14.58
C THR A 295 11.65 5.98 14.41
N PHE A 296 11.79 7.10 13.68
CA PHE A 296 13.08 7.74 13.45
C PHE A 296 13.33 8.80 14.52
N GLU A 297 13.98 8.42 15.62
CA GLU A 297 14.44 9.40 16.61
C GLU A 297 15.78 9.99 16.18
N ARG A 298 16.23 11.04 16.87
CA ARG A 298 17.46 11.76 16.49
C ARG A 298 18.71 10.88 16.52
N LYS A 299 18.75 9.87 17.40
CA LYS A 299 19.93 9.03 17.64
C LYS A 299 19.63 7.53 17.71
N VAL A 300 18.36 7.14 17.59
CA VAL A 300 17.92 5.74 17.68
C VAL A 300 16.81 5.51 16.65
N THR A 301 16.77 4.33 16.06
CA THR A 301 15.63 3.87 15.26
C THR A 301 14.97 2.73 16.02
N THR A 302 13.71 2.90 16.41
CA THR A 302 12.96 1.86 17.13
C THR A 302 11.93 1.22 16.21
N THR A 303 11.65 -0.07 16.41
CA THR A 303 10.63 -0.77 15.63
C THR A 303 9.66 -1.56 16.49
N LYS A 304 8.41 -1.64 16.04
CA LYS A 304 7.38 -2.55 16.54
C LYS A 304 6.81 -3.32 15.36
N LYS A 305 6.65 -4.64 15.49
CA LYS A 305 6.23 -5.51 14.38
C LYS A 305 5.03 -6.35 14.80
N VAL A 306 4.06 -6.47 13.91
CA VAL A 306 2.89 -7.35 14.05
C VAL A 306 2.75 -8.18 12.78
N ASN A 307 2.47 -9.47 12.95
CA ASN A 307 2.23 -10.38 11.84
C ASN A 307 0.79 -10.23 11.33
N ILE A 308 0.64 -10.21 10.01
CA ILE A 308 -0.64 -10.17 9.30
C ILE A 308 -0.78 -11.52 8.57
N PRO A 309 -1.56 -12.48 9.11
CA PRO A 309 -1.74 -13.78 8.46
C PRO A 309 -2.64 -13.65 7.22
N GLY A 310 -2.32 -14.39 6.16
CA GLY A 310 -3.22 -14.61 5.03
C GLY A 310 -3.34 -13.45 4.02
N ILE A 311 -2.60 -12.34 4.20
CA ILE A 311 -2.59 -11.22 3.23
C ILE A 311 -1.27 -11.23 2.45
N LEU A 312 -1.36 -11.40 1.13
CA LEU A 312 -0.19 -11.47 0.25
C LEU A 312 0.49 -10.10 0.07
N VAL A 313 -0.30 -9.07 -0.29
CA VAL A 313 0.15 -7.71 -0.53
C VAL A 313 -0.73 -6.75 0.27
N PRO A 314 -0.43 -6.51 1.56
CA PRO A 314 -1.19 -5.56 2.36
C PRO A 314 -0.99 -4.12 1.89
N ASP A 315 -2.03 -3.29 2.02
CA ASP A 315 -1.97 -1.84 1.82
C ASP A 315 -2.27 -1.11 3.14
N ILE A 316 -1.97 0.19 3.22
CA ILE A 316 -2.17 1.00 4.43
C ILE A 316 -3.08 2.18 4.12
N ILE A 317 -4.07 2.40 4.98
CA ILE A 317 -4.89 3.61 5.00
C ILE A 317 -4.73 4.24 6.39
N THR A 318 -4.41 5.53 6.44
CA THR A 318 -4.33 6.32 7.67
C THR A 318 -5.32 7.48 7.61
N PHE A 319 -5.83 7.91 8.77
CA PHE A 319 -6.79 9.00 8.92
C PHE A 319 -6.19 10.13 9.75
#